data_AF-A0A133KEN5-F1
#
_entry.id   AF-A0A133KEN5-F1
#
_cell.length_a   1.000
_cell.length_b   1.000
_cell.length_c   1.000
_cell.angle_alpha   90.00
_cell.angle_beta   90.00
_cell.angle_gamma   90.00
#
_symmetry.space_group_name_H-M   'P 1'
#
loop_
_entity.id
_entity.type
_entity.pdbx_description
1 polymer ?
#
loop_
_entity_poly.entity_id
_entity_poly.type
_entity_poly.pdbx_seq_one_letter_code
_entity_poly.pdbx_strand_id
1 'polypeptide(L)' 'MEYKDIRENLEEMMNDNYKDFIKALVSIEKGVTDEKALEEVYVLFMIKDTTGLLNDDFDYMIDDMKEQG' A
#
# COMPACT_ATOMS: atom_id res chain seq x y z
N MET A 1 -14.47 17.76 -4.22
CA MET A 1 -13.71 17.19 -5.35
C MET A 1 -14.62 16.20 -6.02
N GLU A 2 -14.79 16.31 -7.33
CA GLU A 2 -15.56 15.33 -8.09
C GLU A 2 -14.72 14.06 -8.28
N TYR A 3 -15.37 12.93 -8.61
CA TYR A 3 -14.66 11.67 -8.86
C TYR A 3 -13.49 11.82 -9.84
N LYS A 4 -13.69 12.62 -10.90
CA LYS A 4 -12.68 12.86 -11.92
C LYS A 4 -11.42 13.50 -11.32
N ASP A 5 -11.59 14.53 -10.51
CA ASP A 5 -10.48 15.23 -9.84
C ASP A 5 -9.72 14.28 -8.90
N ILE A 6 -10.46 13.43 -8.16
CA ILE A 6 -9.86 12.45 -7.24
C ILE A 6 -9.02 11.45 -8.04
N ARG A 7 -9.56 10.93 -9.15
CA ARG A 7 -8.86 9.98 -10.00
C ARG A 7 -7.60 10.59 -10.62
N GLU A 8 -7.69 11.80 -11.18
CA GLU A 8 -6.52 12.48 -11.76
C GLU A 8 -5.42 12.68 -10.72
N ASN A 9 -5.77 13.13 -9.51
CA ASN A 9 -4.81 13.25 -8.41
C ASN A 9 -4.16 11.91 -8.02
N LEU A 10 -4.93 10.83 -7.96
CA LEU A 10 -4.38 9.50 -7.65
C LEU A 10 -3.49 8.98 -8.78
N GLU A 11 -3.83 9.24 -10.04
CA GLU A 11 -3.00 8.89 -11.20
C GLU A 11 -1.66 9.65 -11.18
N GLU A 12 -1.66 10.95 -10.86
CA GLU A 12 -0.43 11.73 -10.66
C GLU A 12 0.44 11.15 -9.52
N MET A 13 -0.16 10.88 -8.36
CA MET A 13 0.57 10.28 -7.22
C MET A 13 1.16 8.90 -7.55
N MET A 14 0.40 8.07 -8.27
CA MET A 14 0.84 6.74 -8.71
C MET A 14 2.04 6.82 -9.67
N ASN A 15 2.06 7.80 -10.57
CA ASN A 15 3.13 7.96 -11.56
C ASN A 15 4.38 8.65 -10.98
N ASP A 16 4.20 9.68 -10.15
CA ASP A 16 5.30 10.50 -9.65
C ASP A 16 5.94 9.94 -8.38
N ASN A 17 5.14 9.28 -7.54
CA ASN A 17 5.61 8.68 -6.29
C ASN A 17 4.85 7.39 -5.95
N TYR A 18 5.02 6.39 -6.81
CA TYR A 18 4.38 5.09 -6.66
C TYR A 18 4.59 4.47 -5.26
N LYS A 19 5.79 4.61 -4.70
CA LYS A 19 6.13 4.05 -3.39
C LYS A 19 5.28 4.63 -2.27
N ASP A 20 5.25 5.94 -2.13
CA ASP A 20 4.47 6.57 -1.06
C ASP A 20 2.97 6.47 -1.33
N PHE A 21 2.55 6.42 -2.60
CA PHE A 21 1.17 6.10 -2.97
C PHE A 21 0.73 4.74 -2.41
N ILE A 22 1.52 3.67 -2.63
CA ILE A 22 1.23 2.33 -2.09
C ILE A 22 1.23 2.34 -0.56
N LYS A 23 2.25 2.95 0.07
CA LYS A 23 2.33 3.06 1.54
C LYS A 23 1.10 3.76 2.12
N ALA A 24 0.65 4.86 1.50
CA ALA A 24 -0.52 5.60 1.95
C ALA A 24 -1.82 4.79 1.80
N LEU A 25 -2.00 4.08 0.68
CA LEU A 25 -3.17 3.21 0.49
C LEU A 25 -3.24 2.11 1.56
N VAL A 26 -2.13 1.41 1.81
CA VAL A 26 -2.06 0.37 2.85
C VAL A 26 -2.33 0.95 4.23
N SER A 27 -1.74 2.12 4.54
CA SER A 27 -1.94 2.82 5.80
C SER A 27 -3.42 3.10 6.08
N ILE A 28 -4.14 3.60 5.07
CA ILE A 28 -5.57 3.92 5.17
C ILE A 28 -6.41 2.66 5.33
N GLU A 29 -6.21 1.66 4.46
CA GLU A 29 -7.03 0.44 4.45
C GLU A 29 -6.87 -0.39 5.72
N LYS A 30 -5.66 -0.43 6.27
CA LYS A 30 -5.30 -1.32 7.38
C LYS A 30 -5.19 -0.61 8.72
N GLY A 31 -5.26 0.72 8.72
CA GLY A 31 -5.09 1.54 9.93
C GLY A 31 -3.68 1.53 10.50
N VAL A 32 -2.67 1.23 9.68
CA VAL A 32 -1.26 1.15 10.09
C VAL A 32 -0.58 2.50 9.85
N THR A 33 0.05 3.06 10.88
CA THR A 33 0.78 4.34 10.77
C THR A 33 2.28 4.22 10.98
N ASP A 34 2.79 3.02 11.27
CA ASP A 34 4.23 2.77 11.41
C ASP A 34 4.87 2.77 10.02
N GLU A 35 5.69 3.78 9.76
CA GLU A 35 6.35 3.96 8.47
C GLU A 35 7.33 2.82 8.13
N LYS A 36 7.96 2.19 9.13
CA LYS A 36 8.86 1.05 8.89
C LYS A 36 8.07 -0.18 8.46
N ALA A 37 6.93 -0.44 9.10
CA ALA A 37 6.05 -1.53 8.69
C ALA A 37 5.53 -1.30 7.26
N LEU A 38 5.15 -0.06 6.92
CA LEU A 38 4.71 0.29 5.56
C LEU A 38 5.84 0.15 4.52
N GLU A 39 7.07 0.46 4.89
CA GLU A 39 8.26 0.26 4.05
C GLU A 39 8.47 -1.23 3.74
N GLU A 40 8.40 -2.08 4.75
CA GLU A 40 8.55 -3.53 4.59
C GLU A 40 7.43 -4.14 3.72
N VAL A 41 6.18 -3.70 3.93
CA VAL A 41 5.05 -4.09 3.08
C VAL A 41 5.28 -3.70 1.63
N TYR A 42 5.78 -2.49 1.37
CA TYR A 42 6.10 -2.06 0.00
C TYR A 42 7.20 -2.92 -0.64
N VAL A 43 8.26 -3.24 0.11
CA VAL A 43 9.35 -4.10 -0.38
C VAL A 43 8.81 -5.51 -0.72
N LEU A 44 7.99 -6.09 0.16
CA LEU A 44 7.36 -7.39 -0.08
C LEU A 44 6.41 -7.37 -1.30
N PHE A 45 5.64 -6.30 -1.45
CA PHE A 45 4.77 -6.08 -2.59
C PHE A 45 5.56 -6.04 -3.92
N MET A 46 6.67 -5.30 -3.97
CA MET A 46 7.52 -5.22 -5.17
C MET A 46 8.22 -6.54 -5.50
N ILE A 47 8.60 -7.34 -4.49
CA ILE A 47 9.27 -8.63 -4.69
C ILE A 47 8.31 -9.67 -5.27
N LYS A 48 7.01 -9.62 -4.93
CA LYS A 48 6.06 -10.66 -5.34
C LYS A 48 5.64 -10.60 -6.82
N ASP A 49 5.94 -9.52 -7.57
CA ASP A 49 5.71 -9.34 -9.03
C ASP A 49 4.32 -9.76 -9.59
N THR A 50 3.33 -10.07 -8.74
CA THR A 50 2.12 -10.82 -9.17
C THR A 50 0.80 -10.34 -8.60
N THR A 51 0.75 -9.30 -7.78
CA THR A 51 -0.51 -8.92 -7.12
C THR A 51 -0.79 -7.45 -7.28
N GLY A 52 -1.84 -7.14 -8.04
CA GLY A 52 -2.47 -5.82 -7.94
C GLY A 52 -2.88 -5.53 -6.49
N LEU A 53 -2.93 -4.25 -6.14
CA LEU A 53 -3.24 -3.71 -4.80
C LEU A 53 -4.44 -4.34 -4.07
N LEU A 54 -5.41 -4.89 -4.80
CA LEU A 54 -6.68 -5.43 -4.26
C LEU A 54 -6.61 -6.92 -3.91
N ASN A 55 -5.42 -7.51 -3.77
CA ASN A 55 -5.30 -8.94 -3.49
C ASN A 55 -5.32 -9.24 -1.98
N ASP A 56 -6.11 -10.24 -1.58
CA ASP A 56 -6.22 -10.78 -0.21
C ASP A 56 -4.87 -11.23 0.39
N ASP A 57 -3.83 -11.42 -0.43
CA ASP A 57 -2.46 -11.71 -0.01
C ASP A 57 -1.85 -10.65 0.94
N PHE A 58 -2.36 -9.42 0.93
CA PHE A 58 -1.94 -8.38 1.87
C PHE A 58 -2.35 -8.67 3.32
N ASP A 59 -3.45 -9.40 3.54
CA ASP A 59 -3.90 -9.75 4.89
C ASP A 59 -2.91 -10.68 5.58
N TYR A 60 -2.39 -11.67 4.84
CA TYR A 60 -1.40 -12.62 5.36
C TYR A 60 -0.07 -11.97 5.74
N MET A 61 0.40 -10.96 5.00
CA MET A 61 1.65 -10.27 5.33
C MET A 61 1.55 -9.46 6.62
N ILE A 62 0.40 -8.80 6.82
CA ILE A 62 0.17 -7.96 8.00
C ILE A 62 -0.03 -8.82 9.25
N ASP A 63 -0.69 -9.97 9.12
CA ASP A 63 -0.88 -10.88 10.23
C ASP A 63 0.43 -11.59 10.64
N ASP A 64 1.29 -11.99 9.69
CA ASP A 64 2.63 -12.52 10.00
C ASP A 64 3.50 -11.49 10.76
N MET A 65 3.39 -10.20 10.41
CA MET A 65 4.09 -9.13 11.13
C MET A 65 3.57 -8.90 12.55
N LYS A 66 2.28 -9.14 12.81
CA LYS A 66 1.70 -9.02 14.17
C LYS A 66 2.10 -10.17 15.09
N GLU A 67 2.38 -11.35 14.54
CA GLU A 67 2.76 -12.54 15.33
C GLU A 67 4.25 -12.56 15.72
N GLN A 68 5.09 -11.75 15.08
CA GLN A 68 6.53 -11.65 15.35
C GLN A 68 6.91 -10.54 16.35
N GLY A 69 5.93 -9.86 16.95
CA GLY A 69 6.11 -8.87 18.04
C GLY A 69 5.61 -9.37 19.39
#